data_AF-A0A662IQ59-F1
#
_entry.id   AF-A0A662IQ59-F1
#
_cell.length_a   1.000
_cell.length_b   1.000
_cell.length_c   1.000
_cell.angle_alpha   90.00
_cell.angle_beta   90.00
_cell.angle_gamma   90.00
#
_symmetry.space_group_name_H-M   'P 1'
#
loop_
_entity.id
_entity.type
_entity.pdbx_description
1 polymer ?
#
loop_
_entity_poly.entity_id
_entity_poly.type
_entity_poly.pdbx_seq_one_letter_code
_entity_poly.pdbx_strand_id
1 'polypeptide(L)' 'MWDIAIIFLAILTAIFAVESKDLVKSIIAFCIMSVFVAVLYYAMGAPYVSVFQLLVYAGAVTVLFAVTVHTIRRRRTA' A
#
# COMPACT_ATOMS: atom_id res chain seq x y z
N MET A 1 8.79 -6.83 -20.76
CA MET A 1 9.63 -7.64 -19.84
C MET A 1 9.97 -6.91 -18.54
N TRP A 2 9.80 -5.58 -18.46
CA TRP A 2 9.98 -4.80 -17.22
C TRP A 2 8.83 -4.98 -16.21
N ASP A 3 7.65 -5.32 -16.70
CA ASP A 3 6.41 -5.47 -15.93
C ASP A 3 6.51 -6.61 -14.89
N ILE A 4 7.18 -7.70 -15.28
CA ILE A 4 7.38 -8.88 -14.42
C ILE A 4 8.28 -8.53 -13.22
N ALA A 5 9.29 -7.69 -13.43
CA ALA A 5 10.17 -7.24 -12.34
C ALA A 5 9.40 -6.39 -11.31
N ILE A 6 8.50 -5.51 -11.78
CA ILE A 6 7.68 -4.67 -10.90
C ILE A 6 6.65 -5.52 -10.14
N ILE A 7 6.06 -6.54 -10.78
CA ILE A 7 5.16 -7.49 -10.11
C ILE A 7 5.92 -8.25 -9.01
N PHE A 8 7.12 -8.73 -9.30
CA PHE A 8 7.94 -9.45 -8.32
C PHE A 8 8.29 -8.56 -7.12
N LEU A 9 8.63 -7.30 -7.37
CA LEU A 9 8.93 -6.32 -6.32
C LEU A 9 7.69 -5.99 -5.49
N ALA A 10 6.51 -5.86 -6.13
CA ALA A 10 5.24 -5.64 -5.45
C ALA A 10 4.88 -6.81 -4.51
N ILE A 11 5.10 -8.05 -4.95
CA ILE A 11 4.87 -9.26 -4.13
C ILE A 11 5.81 -9.28 -2.92
N LEU A 12 7.09 -8.96 -3.11
CA LEU A 12 8.06 -8.84 -2.02
C LEU A 12 7.63 -7.81 -0.97
N THR A 13 7.20 -6.63 -1.40
CA THR A 13 6.66 -5.61 -0.49
C THR A 13 5.36 -6.04 0.20
N ALA A 14 4.52 -6.85 -0.46
CA ALA A 14 3.29 -7.38 0.12
C ALA A 14 3.59 -8.40 1.23
N ILE A 15 4.55 -9.31 1.00
CA ILE A 15 4.99 -10.27 2.03
C ILE A 15 5.55 -9.53 3.24
N PHE A 16 6.39 -8.51 3.00
CA PHE A 16 6.96 -7.70 4.06
C PHE A 16 5.92 -6.87 4.84
N ALA A 17 4.84 -6.45 4.17
CA ALA A 17 3.72 -5.78 4.80
C ALA A 17 2.96 -6.70 5.77
N VAL A 18 2.77 -7.97 5.40
CA VAL A 18 2.06 -8.97 6.20
C VAL A 18 2.92 -9.50 7.35
N GLU A 19 4.23 -9.61 7.17
CA GLU A 19 5.14 -10.15 8.19
C GLU A 19 5.48 -9.13 9.30
N SER A 20 5.25 -7.83 9.06
CA SER A 20 5.53 -6.79 10.05
C SER A 20 4.62 -6.88 11.28
N LYS A 21 5.23 -7.07 12.46
CA LYS A 21 4.52 -7.07 13.77
C LYS A 21 3.96 -5.69 14.15
N ASP A 22 4.52 -4.62 13.59
CA ASP A 22 4.06 -3.24 13.81
C ASP A 22 3.01 -2.88 12.76
N LEU A 23 1.76 -2.69 13.20
CA LEU A 23 0.64 -2.25 12.35
C LEU A 23 0.97 -1.01 11.51
N VAL A 24 1.75 -0.07 12.06
CA VAL A 24 2.19 1.14 11.33
C VAL A 24 3.14 0.80 10.19
N LYS A 25 4.08 -0.12 10.39
CA LYS A 25 4.99 -0.57 9.31
C LYS A 25 4.24 -1.32 8.23
N SER A 26 3.26 -2.15 8.60
CA SER A 26 2.39 -2.84 7.63
C SER A 26 1.63 -1.86 6.74
N ILE A 27 1.10 -0.76 7.31
CA ILE A 27 0.39 0.28 6.54
C ILE A 27 1.33 1.00 5.57
N ILE A 28 2.55 1.32 6.00
CA ILE A 28 3.55 1.97 5.13
C ILE A 28 3.93 1.02 3.98
N ALA A 29 4.18 -0.26 4.27
CA ALA A 29 4.50 -1.25 3.26
C ALA A 29 3.34 -1.46 2.27
N PHE A 30 2.09 -1.45 2.75
CA PHE A 30 0.89 -1.48 1.90
C PHE A 30 0.77 -0.22 0.99
N CYS A 31 1.12 0.95 1.51
CA CYS A 31 1.17 2.18 0.71
C CYS A 31 2.16 2.05 -0.45
N ILE A 32 3.37 1.58 -0.14
CA ILE A 32 4.44 1.36 -1.14
C ILE A 32 3.98 0.33 -2.20
N MET A 33 3.35 -0.77 -1.78
CA MET A 33 2.77 -1.75 -2.70
C MET A 33 1.74 -1.11 -3.63
N SER A 34 0.82 -0.28 -3.12
CA SER A 34 -0.17 0.41 -3.95
C SER A 34 0.46 1.35 -4.97
N VAL A 35 1.57 2.02 -4.64
CA VAL A 35 2.32 2.85 -5.60
C VAL A 35 2.90 2.00 -6.73
N PHE A 36 3.50 0.84 -6.42
CA PHE A 36 4.01 -0.07 -7.46
C PHE A 36 2.89 -0.57 -8.38
N VAL A 37 1.72 -0.90 -7.82
CA VAL A 37 0.55 -1.31 -8.62
C VAL A 37 0.04 -0.17 -9.50
N ALA A 38 0.06 1.08 -9.02
CA ALA A 38 -0.30 2.22 -9.85
C ALA A 38 0.68 2.44 -11.01
N VAL A 39 1.98 2.25 -10.78
CA VAL A 39 3.01 2.31 -11.84
C VAL A 39 2.78 1.22 -12.88
N LEU A 40 2.39 0.01 -12.46
CA LEU A 40 1.99 -1.06 -13.39
C LEU A 40 0.79 -0.67 -14.24
N TYR A 41 -0.27 -0.11 -13.64
CA TYR A 41 -1.43 0.33 -14.42
C TYR A 41 -1.10 1.45 -15.41
N TYR A 42 -0.17 2.34 -15.06
CA TYR A 42 0.32 3.36 -15.97
C TYR A 42 1.10 2.73 -17.15
N ALA A 43 1.98 1.77 -16.86
CA ALA A 43 2.76 1.04 -17.87
C ALA A 43 1.87 0.22 -18.84
N MET A 44 0.75 -0.31 -18.34
CA MET A 44 -0.24 -1.05 -19.15
C MET A 44 -1.12 -0.15 -20.03
N GLY A 45 -0.90 1.17 -20.04
CA GLY A 45 -1.69 2.11 -20.84
C GLY A 45 -3.07 2.43 -20.24
N ALA A 46 -3.29 2.14 -18.95
CA ALA A 46 -4.51 2.44 -18.21
C ALA A 46 -4.29 3.60 -17.20
N PRO A 47 -4.06 4.84 -17.67
CA PRO A 47 -3.70 5.96 -16.80
C PRO A 47 -4.82 6.34 -15.82
N TYR A 48 -6.09 6.19 -16.23
CA TYR A 48 -7.23 6.49 -15.36
C TYR A 48 -7.23 5.57 -14.12
N VAL A 49 -7.05 4.26 -14.31
CA VAL A 49 -7.02 3.28 -13.22
C VAL A 49 -5.82 3.50 -12.29
N SER A 50 -4.67 3.89 -12.84
CA SER A 50 -3.47 4.25 -12.07
C SER A 50 -3.72 5.39 -11.09
N VAL A 51 -4.37 6.46 -11.55
CA VAL A 51 -4.69 7.63 -10.72
C VAL A 51 -5.68 7.27 -9.61
N PHE A 52 -6.70 6.45 -9.91
CA PHE A 52 -7.63 5.94 -8.89
C PHE A 52 -6.94 5.04 -7.87
N GLN A 53 -6.01 4.19 -8.30
CA GLN A 53 -5.23 3.34 -7.40
C GLN A 53 -4.43 4.19 -6.39
N LEU A 54 -3.79 5.27 -6.84
CA LEU A 54 -3.06 6.17 -5.94
C LEU A 54 -4.00 6.94 -5.01
N LEU A 55 -5.05 7.57 -5.53
CA LEU A 55 -5.94 8.41 -4.74
C LEU A 55 -6.70 7.60 -3.67
N VAL A 56 -7.27 6.46 -4.08
CA VAL A 56 -8.15 5.67 -3.21
C VAL A 56 -7.32 4.78 -2.30
N TYR A 57 -6.41 3.97 -2.84
CA TYR A 57 -5.68 3.00 -2.03
C TYR A 57 -4.49 3.60 -1.29
N ALA A 58 -3.62 4.34 -1.99
CA ALA A 58 -2.43 4.94 -1.37
C ALA A 58 -2.74 6.24 -0.60
N GLY A 59 -3.84 6.91 -0.91
CA GLY A 59 -4.34 8.08 -0.19
C GLY A 59 -5.35 7.71 0.89
N ALA A 60 -6.61 7.50 0.49
CA ALA A 60 -7.73 7.41 1.43
C ALA A 60 -7.65 6.19 2.37
N VAL A 61 -7.43 4.98 1.84
CA VAL A 61 -7.45 3.74 2.62
C VAL A 61 -6.29 3.67 3.62
N THR A 62 -5.08 4.03 3.22
CA THR A 62 -3.89 4.11 4.09
C THR A 62 -4.03 5.12 5.20
N VAL A 63 -4.59 6.30 4.92
CA VAL A 63 -4.85 7.31 5.96
C VAL A 63 -5.90 6.80 6.95
N LEU A 64 -6.98 6.17 6.46
CA LEU A 64 -8.00 5.57 7.32
C LEU A 64 -7.40 4.49 8.23
N PHE A 65 -6.54 3.63 7.68
CA PHE A 65 -5.82 2.63 8.49
C PHE A 65 -4.89 3.27 9.51
N ALA A 66 -4.14 4.31 9.13
CA ALA A 66 -3.25 5.02 10.04
C ALA A 66 -4.02 5.64 11.22
N VAL A 67 -5.16 6.30 10.94
CA VAL A 67 -6.04 6.90 11.97
C VAL A 67 -6.64 5.81 12.87
N THR A 68 -7.10 4.71 12.28
CA THR A 68 -7.69 3.59 13.02
C THR A 68 -6.68 2.95 13.96
N VAL A 69 -5.46 2.65 13.46
CA VAL A 69 -4.38 2.08 14.27
C VAL A 69 -3.95 3.04 15.38
N HIS A 70 -3.85 4.33 15.08
CA HIS A 70 -3.56 5.35 16.10
C HIS A 70 -4.63 5.37 17.20
N THR A 71 -5.90 5.29 16.83
CA THR A 71 -7.04 5.28 17.77
C THR A 71 -7.08 4.02 18.63
N ILE A 72 -6.85 2.84 18.03
CA ILE A 72 -6.84 1.54 18.73
C ILE A 72 -5.66 1.47 19.69
N ARG A 73 -4.47 1.91 19.27
CA ARG A 73 -3.26 1.88 20.12
C ARG A 73 -3.43 2.74 21.38
N ARG A 74 -4.14 3.87 21.27
CA ARG A 74 -4.50 4.74 22.41
C ARG A 74 -5.40 4.04 23.43
N ARG A 75 -6.33 3.17 22.99
CA ARG A 75 -7.21 2.43 23.92
C ARG A 75 -6.51 1.31 24.69
N ARG A 76 -5.37 0.79 24.20
CA ARG A 76 -4.64 -0.28 24.88
C ARG A 76 -3.71 0.22 25.99
N THR A 77 -3.51 1.54 26.08
CA THR A 77 -2.60 2.20 27.05
C THR A 77 -3.35 3.04 28.08
N ALA A 78 -4.69 3.07 28.03
CA ALA A 78 -5.57 3.71 29.02
C ALA A 78 -6.34 2.62 29.78
#